data_AF-A0A8C1IET3-F1
#
_entry.id   AF-A0A8C1IET3-F1
#
_cell.length_a   1.000
_cell.length_b   1.000
_cell.length_c   1.000
_cell.angle_alpha   90.00
_cell.angle_beta   90.00
_cell.angle_gamma   90.00
#
_symmetry.space_group_name_H-M   'P 1'
#
loop_
_entity.id
_entity.type
_entity.pdbx_description
1 polymer ?
#
loop_
_entity_poly.entity_id
_entity_poly.type
_entity_poly.pdbx_seq_one_letter_code
_entity_poly.pdbx_strand_id
1 'polypeptide(L)'
;VCTLPGVSASGMGLRLSQKFVFLLFLSGLVTLCFGALFFLPDSVRLKRIFLSKNENPAVTVGSDNELSKKVPGDPEHLRAGLKGGEGANVKLKVSRKPSVTHGARTVERSVGSRAQDERSPARAQEPAARDERVTSAAHNGERASAYSYEAFKKCLLKPALGKNKGTPSDSETLQRREKVKEMMKFAWDNYKRYAWGQNELRPLTRNGHIGNMFGGLRGASIVDSLDTLYIMGLMEEYEEAKEWVQNNLNLISNGEASLFEVNIRYVGGLLSAYYLTGAEIFKQKVVELGEKLLPAFNTPTGIPRGVINLGSGTSWSWGWASAGSSILAEFGTLHLEFLHLSQLSGNPLFTEKVMNIRKLLNKIEKPHGLYPNFLSPVSGNWVQHHVSIGGLGDSFYEYLIKSYLMSDKTDQEAKKMYYSAMEAIETNLVQKSPGGLTYVAEWRGGILDHKMGHLACFSGGMIGIGADDGPTEQRQHYLDLAAEITHTCHESYSPTKLGPEAFRFDAGAEATATRLSDRYYILRPEVIESYMYMWRLTHDPKYRQWGWEAVEALEKHCRVDAGFSGIRDVYASTVSHDNMQQSFFLSETLKYLYLLFSDDDLLPLEDWVFNTEAHPLPVIRKTCLQEHGAKHDHGQTDLE
;
A
#
# COMPACT_ATOMS: atom_id res chain seq x y z
N VAL A 1 7.28 -67.85 26.80
CA VAL A 1 6.63 -69.03 26.18
C VAL A 1 5.68 -68.51 25.10
N CYS A 2 5.49 -69.27 24.01
CA CYS A 2 4.74 -68.90 22.79
C CYS A 2 5.39 -67.78 21.93
N THR A 3 5.08 -67.81 20.62
CA THR A 3 5.95 -67.31 19.53
C THR A 3 5.17 -66.97 18.24
N LEU A 4 5.49 -65.84 17.57
CA LEU A 4 5.50 -65.57 16.10
C LEU A 4 4.23 -65.87 15.25
N PRO A 5 4.12 -65.48 13.94
CA PRO A 5 5.00 -64.69 13.02
C PRO A 5 4.57 -63.19 12.93
N GLY A 6 5.00 -62.31 12.00
CA GLY A 6 6.01 -62.36 10.90
C GLY A 6 5.45 -61.98 9.51
N VAL A 7 6.32 -61.81 8.48
CA VAL A 7 6.03 -61.44 7.05
C VAL A 7 5.64 -59.96 6.83
N SER A 8 6.19 -59.16 5.91
CA SER A 8 7.39 -59.24 5.04
C SER A 8 7.93 -57.82 4.73
N ALA A 9 9.13 -57.71 4.15
CA ALA A 9 9.71 -56.45 3.67
C ALA A 9 9.88 -56.42 2.14
N SER A 10 9.64 -55.26 1.53
CA SER A 10 10.24 -54.85 0.25
C SER A 10 10.17 -53.33 0.09
N GLY A 11 11.25 -52.69 -0.37
CA GLY A 11 11.37 -51.22 -0.33
C GLY A 11 12.64 -50.62 -0.94
N MET A 12 13.12 -51.18 -2.06
CA MET A 12 14.10 -50.56 -2.99
C MET A 12 15.25 -49.71 -2.40
N GLY A 13 16.12 -50.32 -1.57
CA GLY A 13 17.41 -49.72 -1.24
C GLY A 13 18.42 -49.85 -2.39
N LEU A 14 18.72 -48.76 -3.11
CA LEU A 14 19.80 -48.71 -4.11
C LEU A 14 21.15 -49.04 -3.46
N ARG A 15 21.96 -49.89 -4.13
CA ARG A 15 23.29 -50.31 -3.64
C ARG A 15 24.26 -49.13 -3.63
N LEU A 16 25.28 -49.19 -2.77
CA LEU A 16 26.20 -48.08 -2.52
C LEU A 16 26.88 -47.55 -3.80
N SER A 17 27.26 -48.44 -4.72
CA SER A 17 27.82 -48.07 -6.03
C SER A 17 26.84 -47.27 -6.91
N GLN A 18 25.54 -47.59 -6.86
CA GLN A 18 24.51 -46.85 -7.61
C GLN A 18 24.31 -45.44 -7.03
N LYS A 19 24.46 -45.27 -5.70
CA LYS A 19 24.42 -43.94 -5.05
C LYS A 19 25.61 -43.07 -5.49
N PHE A 20 26.81 -43.64 -5.61
CA PHE A 20 27.98 -42.92 -6.13
C PHE A 20 27.82 -42.53 -7.61
N VAL A 21 27.31 -43.43 -8.46
CA VAL A 21 27.02 -43.10 -9.88
C VAL A 21 25.95 -42.01 -9.98
N PHE A 22 24.91 -42.05 -9.14
CA PHE A 22 23.88 -41.00 -9.12
C PHE A 22 24.42 -39.64 -8.64
N LEU A 23 25.31 -39.62 -7.64
CA LEU A 23 25.98 -38.39 -7.18
C LEU A 23 26.95 -37.83 -8.24
N LEU A 24 27.69 -38.68 -8.95
CA LEU A 24 28.55 -38.27 -10.06
C LEU A 24 27.72 -37.72 -11.24
N PHE A 25 26.58 -38.35 -11.56
CA PHE A 25 25.64 -37.83 -12.56
C PHE A 25 25.04 -36.48 -12.15
N LEU A 26 24.61 -36.33 -10.89
CA LEU A 26 24.08 -35.06 -10.37
C LEU A 26 25.14 -33.96 -10.35
N SER A 27 26.37 -34.28 -9.95
CA SER A 27 27.52 -33.35 -9.98
C SER A 27 27.86 -32.93 -11.41
N GLY A 28 27.84 -33.87 -12.37
CA GLY A 28 28.00 -33.58 -13.79
C GLY A 28 26.89 -32.68 -14.33
N LEU A 29 25.63 -32.93 -13.97
CA LEU A 29 24.48 -32.11 -14.36
C LEU A 29 24.59 -30.68 -13.81
N VAL A 30 24.90 -30.52 -12.52
CA VAL A 30 25.15 -29.21 -11.88
C VAL A 30 26.29 -28.49 -12.57
N THR A 31 27.42 -29.17 -12.83
CA THR A 31 28.58 -28.57 -13.52
C THR A 31 28.22 -28.14 -14.95
N LEU A 32 27.40 -28.90 -15.67
CA LEU A 32 26.91 -28.54 -17.01
C LEU A 32 25.98 -27.31 -16.97
N CYS A 33 25.03 -27.29 -16.03
CA CYS A 33 24.07 -26.20 -15.86
C CYS A 33 24.73 -24.88 -15.41
N PHE A 34 25.73 -24.93 -14.52
CA PHE A 34 26.47 -23.74 -14.10
C PHE A 34 27.57 -23.35 -15.10
N GLY A 35 28.21 -24.29 -15.80
CA GLY A 35 29.14 -23.99 -16.89
C GLY A 35 28.49 -23.20 -18.03
N ALA A 36 27.23 -23.52 -18.35
CA ALA A 36 26.42 -22.79 -19.34
C ALA A 36 26.07 -21.35 -18.91
N LEU A 37 26.13 -21.00 -17.63
CA LEU A 37 25.87 -19.65 -17.13
C LEU A 37 27.08 -18.70 -17.27
N PHE A 38 28.29 -19.22 -17.41
CA PHE A 38 29.53 -18.42 -17.51
C PHE A 38 30.10 -18.27 -18.93
N PHE A 39 29.50 -18.92 -19.94
CA PHE A 39 30.02 -18.95 -21.32
C PHE A 39 28.98 -18.57 -22.40
N LEU A 40 28.03 -17.69 -22.08
CA LEU A 40 27.14 -17.06 -23.06
C LEU A 40 27.45 -15.55 -23.21
N PRO A 41 27.80 -15.06 -24.42
CA PRO A 41 27.93 -13.63 -24.66
C PRO A 41 26.55 -12.93 -24.67
N ASP A 42 26.54 -11.62 -24.42
CA ASP A 42 25.35 -10.77 -24.20
C ASP A 42 24.16 -11.06 -25.14
N SER A 43 23.21 -11.89 -24.67
CA SER A 43 22.01 -12.21 -25.42
C SER A 43 20.83 -11.31 -25.00
N VAL A 44 20.42 -10.43 -25.92
CA VAL A 44 19.41 -9.37 -25.69
C VAL A 44 17.99 -9.92 -25.42
N ARG A 45 17.79 -11.24 -25.38
CA ARG A 45 16.47 -11.87 -25.17
C ARG A 45 15.93 -11.75 -23.74
N LEU A 46 16.78 -11.74 -22.71
CA LEU A 46 16.30 -11.65 -21.31
C LEU A 46 15.69 -10.27 -20.98
N LYS A 47 16.17 -9.20 -21.63
CA LYS A 47 15.69 -7.82 -21.44
C LYS A 47 14.23 -7.59 -21.87
N ARG A 48 13.60 -8.53 -22.58
CA ARG A 48 12.22 -8.40 -23.09
C ARG A 48 11.12 -8.72 -22.06
N ILE A 49 11.47 -9.30 -20.91
CA ILE A 49 10.50 -9.63 -19.85
C ILE A 49 10.30 -8.44 -18.88
N PHE A 50 11.29 -7.56 -18.74
CA PHE A 50 11.33 -6.50 -17.72
C PHE A 50 10.89 -5.10 -18.20
N LEU A 51 10.43 -4.95 -19.45
CA LEU A 51 10.02 -3.65 -20.00
C LEU A 51 8.69 -3.76 -20.76
N SER A 52 7.75 -2.88 -20.42
CA SER A 52 6.49 -2.74 -21.16
C SER A 52 6.72 -2.17 -22.56
N LYS A 53 5.82 -2.49 -23.48
CA LYS A 53 6.00 -2.36 -24.94
C LYS A 53 5.56 -0.99 -25.46
N ASN A 54 6.51 -0.18 -25.92
CA ASN A 54 6.27 1.00 -26.77
C ASN A 54 6.77 0.74 -28.20
N GLU A 55 6.16 1.40 -29.19
CA GLU A 55 6.40 1.13 -30.62
C GLU A 55 6.42 2.43 -31.45
N ASN A 56 7.15 2.55 -32.57
CA ASN A 56 8.07 1.56 -33.17
C ASN A 56 9.51 2.10 -33.43
N PRO A 57 9.82 2.94 -34.44
CA PRO A 57 11.11 2.75 -35.10
C PRO A 57 12.06 3.96 -35.10
N ALA A 58 13.31 3.72 -34.69
CA ALA A 58 14.47 4.51 -35.12
C ALA A 58 15.10 3.87 -36.37
N VAL A 59 15.57 4.69 -37.31
CA VAL A 59 16.25 4.25 -38.54
C VAL A 59 17.73 3.96 -38.26
N THR A 60 18.30 2.97 -38.95
CA THR A 60 19.69 2.50 -38.82
C THR A 60 20.68 3.24 -39.71
N VAL A 61 21.97 2.88 -39.56
CA VAL A 61 23.18 3.43 -40.23
C VAL A 61 23.67 4.74 -39.59
N GLY A 62 24.96 4.89 -39.24
CA GLY A 62 26.07 3.92 -39.28
C GLY A 62 27.32 4.52 -38.64
N SER A 63 28.27 3.69 -38.20
CA SER A 63 29.51 4.14 -37.55
C SER A 63 30.70 3.96 -38.48
N ASP A 64 31.43 5.05 -38.72
CA ASP A 64 32.80 5.06 -39.28
C ASP A 64 33.61 6.18 -38.61
N ASN A 65 34.94 6.11 -38.69
CA ASN A 65 35.81 6.60 -37.62
C ASN A 65 36.69 7.83 -37.98
N GLU A 66 36.99 8.62 -36.95
CA GLU A 66 38.15 9.53 -36.76
C GLU A 66 38.34 10.87 -37.54
N LEU A 67 38.92 11.81 -36.76
CA LEU A 67 39.87 12.90 -37.10
C LEU A 67 39.44 14.21 -37.83
N SER A 68 39.07 15.19 -37.00
CA SER A 68 39.79 16.48 -36.82
C SER A 68 39.35 17.79 -37.54
N LYS A 69 39.02 18.77 -36.67
CA LYS A 69 39.34 20.22 -36.68
C LYS A 69 38.80 21.18 -37.78
N LYS A 70 38.26 22.30 -37.25
CA LYS A 70 38.05 23.67 -37.80
C LYS A 70 36.66 24.01 -38.39
N VAL A 71 36.46 25.33 -38.52
CA VAL A 71 35.20 26.12 -38.45
C VAL A 71 35.41 27.39 -39.31
N PRO A 72 34.37 28.15 -39.72
CA PRO A 72 33.15 27.82 -40.46
C PRO A 72 33.16 28.41 -41.90
N GLY A 73 32.08 28.23 -42.67
CA GLY A 73 31.84 28.96 -43.93
C GLY A 73 30.46 28.74 -44.53
N ASP A 74 29.77 29.83 -44.84
CA ASP A 74 28.46 29.98 -45.54
C ASP A 74 28.69 31.05 -46.64
N PRO A 75 27.82 31.30 -47.66
CA PRO A 75 26.52 30.68 -47.99
C PRO A 75 26.29 30.44 -49.52
N GLU A 76 24.99 30.31 -49.90
CA GLU A 76 24.33 30.68 -51.18
C GLU A 76 24.20 29.73 -52.41
N HIS A 77 22.93 29.63 -52.89
CA HIS A 77 22.46 29.57 -54.31
C HIS A 77 22.81 28.34 -55.21
N LEU A 78 22.05 27.87 -56.23
CA LEU A 78 20.74 28.12 -56.92
C LEU A 78 20.10 26.72 -57.25
N ARG A 79 18.79 26.42 -57.36
CA ARG A 79 17.60 26.91 -58.13
C ARG A 79 17.37 26.21 -59.50
N ALA A 80 16.16 25.64 -59.70
CA ALA A 80 15.55 25.04 -60.94
C ALA A 80 16.12 23.68 -61.45
N GLY A 81 15.40 22.84 -62.22
CA GLY A 81 13.96 22.82 -62.62
C GLY A 81 13.63 21.87 -63.82
N LEU A 82 12.34 21.80 -64.22
CA LEU A 82 11.74 21.14 -65.44
C LEU A 82 11.45 19.60 -65.37
N LYS A 83 10.19 19.15 -65.57
CA LYS A 83 9.49 18.58 -66.79
C LYS A 83 9.92 17.15 -67.20
N GLY A 84 9.06 16.25 -67.71
CA GLY A 84 7.59 16.23 -67.97
C GLY A 84 7.16 15.03 -68.88
N GLY A 85 5.85 14.85 -69.13
CA GLY A 85 5.26 13.76 -69.99
C GLY A 85 4.85 12.49 -69.20
N GLU A 86 3.65 11.90 -69.29
CA GLU A 86 2.76 11.44 -70.40
C GLU A 86 3.07 10.03 -70.95
N GLY A 87 2.04 9.17 -71.01
CA GLY A 87 2.09 7.78 -71.54
C GLY A 87 0.99 6.87 -70.95
N ALA A 88 0.45 5.92 -71.73
CA ALA A 88 -0.76 5.17 -71.35
C ALA A 88 -0.76 3.67 -71.78
N ASN A 89 -1.85 2.98 -71.38
CA ASN A 89 -2.46 1.75 -71.95
C ASN A 89 -2.20 0.32 -71.39
N VAL A 90 -3.32 -0.28 -70.94
CA VAL A 90 -3.86 -1.61 -71.30
C VAL A 90 -3.37 -2.90 -70.60
N LYS A 91 -4.34 -3.82 -70.37
CA LYS A 91 -4.23 -5.17 -69.77
C LYS A 91 -4.27 -6.26 -70.87
N LEU A 92 -3.69 -7.46 -70.63
CA LEU A 92 -4.41 -8.76 -70.69
C LEU A 92 -3.58 -10.01 -70.28
N LYS A 93 -4.21 -11.21 -70.33
CA LYS A 93 -3.81 -12.50 -69.69
C LYS A 93 -3.37 -13.60 -70.68
N VAL A 94 -2.65 -14.62 -70.15
CA VAL A 94 -2.50 -16.04 -70.64
C VAL A 94 -1.72 -16.81 -69.53
N SER A 95 -1.74 -18.12 -69.22
CA SER A 95 -2.39 -19.41 -69.65
C SER A 95 -2.19 -20.46 -68.51
N ARG A 96 -2.79 -21.68 -68.43
CA ARG A 96 -3.94 -22.32 -69.11
C ARG A 96 -4.73 -23.31 -68.19
N LYS A 97 -4.39 -24.62 -68.17
CA LYS A 97 -5.10 -25.78 -67.51
C LYS A 97 -4.35 -27.12 -67.83
N PRO A 98 -4.79 -28.38 -67.48
CA PRO A 98 -6.14 -28.95 -67.19
C PRO A 98 -6.20 -29.72 -65.82
N SER A 99 -6.92 -30.82 -65.50
CA SER A 99 -7.85 -31.77 -66.18
C SER A 99 -8.65 -32.68 -65.19
N VAL A 100 -9.98 -32.87 -65.43
CA VAL A 100 -10.79 -34.14 -65.26
C VAL A 100 -11.00 -34.67 -63.79
N THR A 101 -12.10 -35.29 -63.30
CA THR A 101 -13.24 -36.13 -63.82
C THR A 101 -14.62 -35.85 -63.10
N HIS A 102 -15.67 -36.67 -63.34
CA HIS A 102 -17.05 -36.65 -62.75
C HIS A 102 -17.18 -37.61 -61.53
N GLY A 103 -18.30 -37.88 -60.80
CA GLY A 103 -19.75 -37.52 -60.80
C GLY A 103 -20.61 -38.70 -60.23
N ALA A 104 -21.93 -38.70 -59.95
CA ALA A 104 -22.99 -37.68 -59.74
C ALA A 104 -24.34 -38.36 -59.27
N ARG A 105 -25.34 -37.58 -58.76
CA ARG A 105 -26.76 -37.94 -58.38
C ARG A 105 -26.96 -38.79 -57.08
N THR A 106 -28.12 -38.85 -56.39
CA THR A 106 -29.57 -38.47 -56.64
C THR A 106 -30.27 -38.10 -55.28
N VAL A 107 -31.11 -37.05 -55.12
CA VAL A 107 -32.63 -37.00 -55.20
C VAL A 107 -33.35 -37.75 -54.04
N GLU A 108 -34.38 -37.25 -53.29
CA GLU A 108 -35.19 -35.99 -53.30
C GLU A 108 -35.84 -35.64 -51.91
N ARG A 109 -36.49 -34.44 -51.80
CA ARG A 109 -37.77 -34.02 -51.11
C ARG A 109 -38.44 -34.86 -49.98
N SER A 110 -39.33 -34.33 -49.09
CA SER A 110 -39.65 -32.96 -48.60
C SER A 110 -40.82 -32.98 -47.58
N VAL A 111 -40.84 -32.02 -46.62
CA VAL A 111 -42.03 -31.39 -45.94
C VAL A 111 -43.10 -32.27 -45.27
N GLY A 112 -43.44 -31.94 -44.00
CA GLY A 112 -44.72 -32.35 -43.40
C GLY A 112 -44.81 -32.08 -41.88
N SER A 113 -45.76 -31.25 -41.44
CA SER A 113 -45.98 -30.92 -40.02
C SER A 113 -47.38 -31.30 -39.56
N ARG A 114 -47.52 -31.91 -38.37
CA ARG A 114 -48.67 -31.74 -37.46
C ARG A 114 -48.41 -32.39 -36.10
N ALA A 115 -49.23 -32.05 -35.11
CA ALA A 115 -49.22 -32.57 -33.74
C ALA A 115 -50.60 -33.13 -33.37
N GLN A 116 -50.69 -33.90 -32.28
CA GLN A 116 -51.73 -33.82 -31.22
C GLN A 116 -51.52 -34.92 -30.14
N ASP A 117 -51.91 -34.60 -28.91
CA ASP A 117 -52.64 -35.35 -27.83
C ASP A 117 -52.62 -36.91 -27.81
N GLU A 118 -52.79 -37.64 -26.68
CA GLU A 118 -53.43 -37.33 -25.39
C GLU A 118 -53.01 -38.35 -24.26
N ARG A 119 -53.38 -38.07 -22.99
CA ARG A 119 -53.61 -38.99 -21.82
C ARG A 119 -52.54 -39.21 -20.73
N SER A 120 -53.07 -39.49 -19.53
CA SER A 120 -52.46 -39.65 -18.18
C SER A 120 -53.06 -40.94 -17.52
N PRO A 121 -53.09 -41.23 -16.18
CA PRO A 121 -52.56 -40.54 -14.96
C PRO A 121 -51.93 -41.51 -13.88
N ALA A 122 -51.92 -41.06 -12.60
CA ALA A 122 -51.80 -41.82 -11.32
C ALA A 122 -50.39 -42.20 -10.79
N ARG A 123 -50.13 -42.32 -9.47
CA ARG A 123 -50.76 -41.75 -8.23
C ARG A 123 -49.75 -41.83 -7.05
N ALA A 124 -49.92 -40.97 -6.04
CA ALA A 124 -49.00 -40.70 -4.92
C ALA A 124 -48.78 -41.83 -3.88
N GLN A 125 -47.71 -41.68 -3.08
CA GLN A 125 -47.67 -42.09 -1.67
C GLN A 125 -46.78 -41.16 -0.82
N GLU A 126 -47.06 -41.08 0.47
CA GLU A 126 -46.46 -40.22 1.51
C GLU A 126 -45.77 -41.12 2.58
N PRO A 127 -44.95 -40.61 3.53
CA PRO A 127 -45.55 -40.24 4.82
C PRO A 127 -44.84 -39.15 5.67
N ALA A 128 -45.66 -38.42 6.45
CA ALA A 128 -45.57 -38.07 7.88
C ALA A 128 -44.23 -37.70 8.59
N ALA A 129 -44.34 -36.82 9.60
CA ALA A 129 -43.24 -36.31 10.43
C ALA A 129 -43.40 -36.58 11.94
N ARG A 130 -42.29 -36.50 12.69
CA ARG A 130 -42.11 -36.15 14.13
C ARG A 130 -40.64 -36.38 14.53
N ASP A 131 -40.06 -35.83 15.59
CA ASP A 131 -40.27 -34.58 16.38
C ASP A 131 -39.25 -34.63 17.53
N GLU A 132 -38.25 -33.74 17.58
CA GLU A 132 -37.43 -33.59 18.78
C GLU A 132 -36.79 -32.19 18.92
N ARG A 133 -36.48 -31.82 20.17
CA ARG A 133 -36.22 -30.44 20.59
C ARG A 133 -34.74 -30.09 20.56
N VAL A 134 -34.41 -28.89 20.08
CA VAL A 134 -33.21 -28.16 20.51
C VAL A 134 -33.67 -26.95 21.34
N THR A 135 -33.12 -26.80 22.54
CA THR A 135 -33.55 -25.78 23.51
C THR A 135 -33.04 -24.39 23.12
N SER A 136 -33.95 -23.41 23.04
CA SER A 136 -33.60 -22.00 22.95
C SER A 136 -33.01 -21.50 24.28
N ALA A 137 -31.69 -21.61 24.42
CA ALA A 137 -30.95 -20.98 25.51
C ALA A 137 -31.01 -19.45 25.33
N ALA A 138 -31.88 -18.81 26.10
CA ALA A 138 -31.99 -17.36 26.13
C ALA A 138 -30.78 -16.74 26.84
N HIS A 139 -29.73 -16.46 26.08
CA HIS A 139 -28.75 -15.45 26.51
C HIS A 139 -29.36 -14.07 26.32
N ASN A 140 -29.36 -13.28 27.40
CA ASN A 140 -29.63 -11.84 27.31
C ASN A 140 -28.53 -11.20 26.47
N GLY A 141 -28.79 -11.03 25.18
CA GLY A 141 -27.99 -10.14 24.35
C GLY A 141 -28.28 -8.71 24.77
N GLU A 142 -27.34 -8.07 25.44
CA GLU A 142 -27.25 -6.61 25.40
C GLU A 142 -27.23 -6.20 23.93
N ARG A 143 -28.30 -5.51 23.50
CA ARG A 143 -28.48 -5.15 22.11
C ARG A 143 -27.50 -4.01 21.82
N ALA A 144 -26.30 -4.36 21.36
CA ALA A 144 -25.22 -3.41 21.11
C ALA A 144 -25.77 -2.23 20.28
N SER A 145 -25.83 -1.05 20.92
CA SER A 145 -26.52 0.11 20.36
C SER A 145 -25.88 0.48 19.01
N ALA A 146 -26.69 0.49 17.95
CA ALA A 146 -26.20 0.74 16.60
C ALA A 146 -25.43 2.07 16.54
N TYR A 147 -24.29 2.07 15.85
CA TYR A 147 -23.42 3.24 15.79
C TYR A 147 -24.17 4.47 15.28
N SER A 148 -24.11 5.56 16.05
CA SER A 148 -24.71 6.85 15.73
C SER A 148 -23.62 7.91 15.51
N TYR A 149 -23.61 8.51 14.32
CA TYR A 149 -22.68 9.58 13.96
C TYR A 149 -22.83 10.83 14.84
N GLU A 150 -24.08 11.16 15.22
CA GLU A 150 -24.39 12.30 16.11
C GLU A 150 -24.18 11.97 17.60
N ALA A 151 -23.93 10.71 17.96
CA ALA A 151 -23.35 10.35 19.26
C ALA A 151 -21.82 10.51 19.22
N PHE A 152 -21.17 9.95 18.19
CA PHE A 152 -19.72 10.09 17.96
C PHE A 152 -19.26 11.56 17.98
N LYS A 153 -19.92 12.46 17.24
CA LYS A 153 -19.60 13.90 17.24
C LYS A 153 -19.59 14.56 18.62
N LYS A 154 -20.35 14.04 19.58
CA LYS A 154 -20.43 14.55 20.96
C LYS A 154 -19.35 13.94 21.87
N CYS A 155 -18.64 12.91 21.41
CA CYS A 155 -17.53 12.26 22.10
C CYS A 155 -16.14 12.76 21.66
N LEU A 156 -16.09 13.69 20.69
CA LEU A 156 -14.90 14.48 20.38
C LEU A 156 -14.73 15.58 21.45
N LEU A 157 -13.52 15.73 21.99
CA LEU A 157 -13.18 16.77 22.96
C LEU A 157 -13.10 18.15 22.30
N LYS A 158 -12.71 18.19 21.03
CA LYS A 158 -12.56 19.37 20.17
C LYS A 158 -13.26 19.13 18.82
N PRO A 159 -13.84 20.15 18.16
CA PRO A 159 -14.34 20.01 16.79
C PRO A 159 -13.25 19.53 15.84
N ALA A 160 -13.55 18.59 14.93
CA ALA A 160 -12.56 17.95 14.05
C ALA A 160 -11.69 18.95 13.25
N LEU A 161 -12.30 20.06 12.80
CA LEU A 161 -11.62 21.12 12.05
C LEU A 161 -11.03 22.22 12.94
N GLY A 162 -11.19 22.16 14.25
CA GLY A 162 -10.90 23.28 15.15
C GLY A 162 -11.92 24.43 15.04
N LYS A 163 -11.68 25.51 15.79
CA LYS A 163 -12.55 26.70 15.84
C LYS A 163 -12.43 27.54 14.57
N ASN A 164 -11.21 27.76 14.11
CA ASN A 164 -10.88 28.62 12.97
C ASN A 164 -10.39 27.80 11.76
N LYS A 165 -10.85 26.56 11.59
CA LYS A 165 -10.34 25.62 10.58
C LYS A 165 -8.82 25.39 10.68
N GLY A 166 -8.24 25.44 11.89
CA GLY A 166 -6.78 25.39 12.13
C GLY A 166 -5.97 26.53 11.52
N THR A 167 -6.58 27.69 11.24
CA THR A 167 -5.91 28.80 10.54
C THR A 167 -4.97 29.55 11.49
N PRO A 168 -3.64 29.56 11.26
CA PRO A 168 -2.67 30.12 12.19
C PRO A 168 -2.74 31.64 12.26
N SER A 169 -2.38 32.18 13.43
CA SER A 169 -2.40 33.62 13.70
C SER A 169 -1.22 34.40 13.11
N ASP A 170 -0.10 33.74 12.81
CA ASP A 170 1.08 34.37 12.23
C ASP A 170 1.04 34.36 10.69
N SER A 171 1.38 35.51 10.08
CA SER A 171 1.26 35.69 8.63
C SER A 171 2.24 34.85 7.81
N GLU A 172 3.33 34.36 8.40
CA GLU A 172 4.31 33.55 7.66
C GLU A 172 3.82 32.11 7.55
N THR A 173 3.47 31.46 8.66
CA THR A 173 2.86 30.13 8.66
C THR A 173 1.59 30.12 7.80
N LEU A 174 0.76 31.16 7.86
CA LEU A 174 -0.42 31.27 6.99
C LEU A 174 -0.07 31.27 5.49
N GLN A 175 0.99 31.96 5.07
CA GLN A 175 1.47 31.93 3.69
C GLN A 175 2.05 30.56 3.31
N ARG A 176 2.85 29.95 4.21
CA ARG A 176 3.39 28.59 4.01
C ARG A 176 2.26 27.56 3.85
N ARG A 177 1.18 27.69 4.64
CA ARG A 177 -0.02 26.86 4.62
C ARG A 177 -0.83 26.97 3.33
N GLU A 178 -1.18 28.20 2.92
CA GLU A 178 -1.93 28.42 1.68
C GLU A 178 -1.10 28.03 0.45
N LYS A 179 0.24 28.09 0.52
CA LYS A 179 1.11 27.50 -0.51
C LYS A 179 0.95 25.98 -0.63
N VAL A 180 0.93 25.25 0.48
CA VAL A 180 0.69 23.78 0.45
C VAL A 180 -0.70 23.44 -0.11
N LYS A 181 -1.71 24.27 0.19
CA LYS A 181 -3.05 24.14 -0.41
C LYS A 181 -3.07 24.43 -1.91
N GLU A 182 -2.29 25.39 -2.40
CA GLU A 182 -2.08 25.62 -3.84
C GLU A 182 -1.42 24.40 -4.51
N MET A 183 -0.42 23.79 -3.87
CA MET A 183 0.22 22.56 -4.35
C MET A 183 -0.78 21.40 -4.45
N MET A 184 -1.66 21.21 -3.44
CA MET A 184 -2.73 20.21 -3.48
C MET A 184 -3.71 20.48 -4.61
N LYS A 185 -4.19 21.71 -4.76
CA LYS A 185 -5.10 22.05 -5.86
C LYS A 185 -4.45 21.82 -7.23
N PHE A 186 -3.17 22.17 -7.40
CA PHE A 186 -2.45 21.92 -8.64
C PHE A 186 -2.25 20.42 -8.94
N ALA A 187 -1.95 19.62 -7.92
CA ALA A 187 -1.83 18.16 -8.05
C ALA A 187 -3.18 17.50 -8.38
N TRP A 188 -4.26 17.96 -7.74
CA TRP A 188 -5.62 17.47 -7.94
C TRP A 188 -6.23 17.88 -9.28
N ASP A 189 -6.17 19.16 -9.66
CA ASP A 189 -6.74 19.65 -10.92
C ASP A 189 -6.11 18.94 -12.12
N ASN A 190 -4.82 18.61 -12.05
CA ASN A 190 -4.15 17.82 -13.08
C ASN A 190 -4.48 16.31 -13.01
N TYR A 191 -4.65 15.72 -11.83
CA TYR A 191 -5.18 14.36 -11.69
C TYR A 191 -6.58 14.26 -12.32
N LYS A 192 -7.49 15.17 -11.97
CA LYS A 192 -8.84 15.30 -12.55
C LYS A 192 -8.80 15.49 -14.08
N ARG A 193 -7.87 16.29 -14.59
CA ARG A 193 -7.74 16.56 -16.03
C ARG A 193 -7.22 15.38 -16.86
N TYR A 194 -6.33 14.55 -16.31
CA TYR A 194 -5.56 13.56 -17.08
C TYR A 194 -5.70 12.11 -16.60
N ALA A 195 -6.25 11.88 -15.42
CA ALA A 195 -6.25 10.59 -14.73
C ALA A 195 -7.54 10.28 -13.93
N TRP A 196 -8.65 11.04 -14.12
CA TRP A 196 -9.90 10.83 -13.40
C TRP A 196 -10.40 9.37 -13.43
N GLY A 197 -10.70 8.82 -12.25
CA GLY A 197 -11.10 7.42 -12.07
C GLY A 197 -9.99 6.39 -12.33
N GLN A 198 -8.76 6.81 -12.65
CA GLN A 198 -7.56 5.97 -12.56
C GLN A 198 -6.99 6.06 -11.13
N ASN A 199 -6.03 5.20 -10.78
CA ASN A 199 -5.52 5.15 -9.41
C ASN A 199 -4.49 6.25 -9.13
N GLU A 200 -3.68 6.61 -10.13
CA GLU A 200 -2.59 7.57 -10.00
C GLU A 200 -2.43 8.38 -11.29
N LEU A 201 -1.64 9.45 -11.27
CA LEU A 201 -1.35 10.29 -12.44
C LEU A 201 0.09 10.08 -12.92
N ARG A 202 0.31 10.08 -14.24
CA ARG A 202 1.63 10.17 -14.87
C ARG A 202 1.80 11.55 -15.50
N PRO A 203 2.37 12.53 -14.78
CA PRO A 203 2.24 13.94 -15.13
C PRO A 203 3.02 14.35 -16.38
N LEU A 204 4.14 13.70 -16.71
CA LEU A 204 4.89 13.99 -17.95
C LEU A 204 4.16 13.43 -19.18
N THR A 205 3.56 12.25 -19.09
CA THR A 205 2.79 11.64 -20.20
C THR A 205 1.30 12.04 -20.22
N ARG A 206 0.85 12.81 -19.23
CA ARG A 206 -0.51 13.37 -19.13
C ARG A 206 -1.61 12.33 -19.29
N ASN A 207 -1.43 11.19 -18.61
CA ASN A 207 -2.39 10.10 -18.55
C ASN A 207 -2.38 9.42 -17.17
N GLY A 208 -3.45 8.69 -16.83
CA GLY A 208 -3.52 7.95 -15.56
C GLY A 208 -2.75 6.62 -15.56
N HIS A 209 -2.39 6.17 -14.35
CA HIS A 209 -1.91 4.82 -14.05
C HIS A 209 -2.93 4.08 -13.17
N ILE A 210 -2.87 2.75 -13.22
CA ILE A 210 -3.79 1.84 -12.51
C ILE A 210 -3.03 1.11 -11.39
N GLY A 211 -1.72 0.93 -11.51
CA GLY A 211 -0.97 -0.05 -10.72
C GLY A 211 -1.47 -1.49 -10.93
N ASN A 212 -0.79 -2.44 -10.29
CA ASN A 212 -1.30 -3.80 -10.12
C ASN A 212 -1.83 -4.02 -8.70
N MET A 213 -1.29 -3.31 -7.70
CA MET A 213 -1.51 -3.54 -6.26
C MET A 213 -2.97 -3.46 -5.81
N PHE A 214 -3.84 -2.79 -6.56
CA PHE A 214 -5.26 -2.63 -6.22
C PHE A 214 -6.17 -3.69 -6.84
N GLY A 215 -5.62 -4.74 -7.48
CA GLY A 215 -6.36 -5.85 -8.07
C GLY A 215 -7.42 -5.45 -9.10
N GLY A 216 -7.29 -4.27 -9.71
CA GLY A 216 -8.23 -3.69 -10.68
C GLY A 216 -9.28 -2.72 -10.11
N LEU A 217 -9.31 -2.47 -8.79
CA LEU A 217 -10.03 -1.32 -8.20
C LEU A 217 -9.55 0.00 -8.84
N ARG A 218 -10.36 1.05 -8.65
CA ARG A 218 -10.24 2.34 -9.33
C ARG A 218 -10.38 3.50 -8.35
N GLY A 219 -9.77 4.63 -8.71
CA GLY A 219 -9.87 5.88 -7.97
C GLY A 219 -9.09 5.94 -6.67
N ALA A 220 -7.95 5.25 -6.52
CA ALA A 220 -7.10 5.36 -5.32
C ALA A 220 -6.83 6.83 -4.96
N SER A 221 -6.23 7.63 -5.86
CA SER A 221 -6.04 9.08 -5.64
C SER A 221 -7.33 9.86 -5.34
N ILE A 222 -8.53 9.38 -5.72
CA ILE A 222 -9.80 10.02 -5.35
C ILE A 222 -10.11 9.73 -3.88
N VAL A 223 -10.10 8.46 -3.49
CA VAL A 223 -10.41 8.00 -2.13
C VAL A 223 -9.39 8.55 -1.13
N ASP A 224 -8.12 8.47 -1.49
CA ASP A 224 -6.98 8.90 -0.67
C ASP A 224 -7.00 10.43 -0.47
N SER A 225 -7.52 11.20 -1.43
CA SER A 225 -7.61 12.67 -1.32
C SER A 225 -8.83 13.17 -0.54
N LEU A 226 -9.85 12.34 -0.25
CA LEU A 226 -11.15 12.79 0.27
C LEU A 226 -11.04 13.64 1.53
N ASP A 227 -10.28 13.17 2.51
CA ASP A 227 -10.08 13.86 3.79
C ASP A 227 -9.21 15.11 3.65
N THR A 228 -8.19 15.05 2.79
CA THR A 228 -7.23 16.13 2.50
C THR A 228 -7.95 17.33 1.86
N LEU A 229 -8.76 17.07 0.82
CA LEU A 229 -9.60 18.08 0.17
C LEU A 229 -10.55 18.71 1.20
N TYR A 230 -11.18 17.90 2.05
CA TYR A 230 -12.11 18.37 3.08
C TYR A 230 -11.43 19.29 4.13
N ILE A 231 -10.28 18.90 4.71
CA ILE A 231 -9.60 19.73 5.73
C ILE A 231 -8.94 20.98 5.14
N MET A 232 -8.55 20.96 3.86
CA MET A 232 -8.10 22.16 3.14
C MET A 232 -9.26 23.08 2.73
N GLY A 233 -10.51 22.62 2.84
CA GLY A 233 -11.70 23.34 2.40
C GLY A 233 -11.81 23.46 0.88
N LEU A 234 -11.22 22.51 0.14
CA LEU A 234 -11.38 22.31 -1.31
C LEU A 234 -12.71 21.57 -1.55
N MET A 235 -13.80 22.28 -1.28
CA MET A 235 -15.14 21.68 -1.14
C MET A 235 -15.79 21.30 -2.48
N GLU A 236 -15.47 22.01 -3.57
CA GLU A 236 -15.95 21.67 -4.91
C GLU A 236 -15.31 20.35 -5.37
N GLU A 237 -13.99 20.25 -5.18
CA GLU A 237 -13.19 19.07 -5.45
C GLU A 237 -13.62 17.85 -4.61
N TYR A 238 -13.92 18.06 -3.32
CA TYR A 238 -14.42 17.01 -2.42
C TYR A 238 -15.82 16.52 -2.83
N GLU A 239 -16.74 17.40 -3.23
CA GLU A 239 -18.08 16.99 -3.65
C GLU A 239 -18.05 16.16 -4.95
N GLU A 240 -17.20 16.53 -5.91
CA GLU A 240 -16.96 15.73 -7.13
C GLU A 240 -16.32 14.36 -6.82
N ALA A 241 -15.38 14.31 -5.87
CA ALA A 241 -14.76 13.07 -5.40
C ALA A 241 -15.80 12.14 -4.72
N LYS A 242 -16.69 12.71 -3.90
CA LYS A 242 -17.81 12.00 -3.27
C LYS A 242 -18.81 11.49 -4.30
N GLU A 243 -19.16 12.29 -5.31
CA GLU A 243 -20.04 11.86 -6.40
C GLU A 243 -19.43 10.67 -7.17
N TRP A 244 -18.12 10.72 -7.47
CA TRP A 244 -17.42 9.61 -8.11
C TRP A 244 -17.43 8.35 -7.24
N VAL A 245 -17.21 8.46 -5.92
CA VAL A 245 -17.30 7.32 -4.99
C VAL A 245 -18.72 6.73 -4.94
N GLN A 246 -19.75 7.57 -5.02
CA GLN A 246 -21.14 7.12 -5.07
C GLN A 246 -21.45 6.38 -6.39
N ASN A 247 -21.09 6.98 -7.52
CA ASN A 247 -21.56 6.57 -8.85
C ASN A 247 -20.61 5.63 -9.60
N ASN A 248 -19.33 5.57 -9.25
CA ASN A 248 -18.28 4.89 -10.03
C ASN A 248 -17.35 3.96 -9.25
N LEU A 249 -17.23 4.06 -7.91
CA LEU A 249 -16.41 3.12 -7.13
C LEU A 249 -17.06 1.72 -7.10
N ASN A 250 -16.62 0.85 -8.02
CA ASN A 250 -16.97 -0.57 -8.04
C ASN A 250 -15.98 -1.37 -7.19
N LEU A 251 -16.49 -2.07 -6.18
CA LEU A 251 -15.71 -2.89 -5.24
C LEU A 251 -15.60 -4.37 -5.68
N ILE A 252 -16.22 -4.76 -6.79
CA ILE A 252 -16.07 -6.08 -7.40
C ILE A 252 -14.92 -6.02 -8.42
N SER A 253 -13.78 -6.65 -8.09
CA SER A 253 -12.64 -6.75 -9.01
C SER A 253 -11.95 -8.12 -8.93
N ASN A 254 -11.60 -8.66 -10.10
CA ASN A 254 -11.12 -10.03 -10.29
C ASN A 254 -9.60 -10.14 -10.42
N GLY A 255 -8.84 -9.08 -10.13
CA GLY A 255 -7.37 -9.08 -10.17
C GLY A 255 -6.73 -9.41 -8.82
N GLU A 256 -5.40 -9.26 -8.76
CA GLU A 256 -4.58 -9.54 -7.58
C GLU A 256 -4.41 -8.25 -6.74
N ALA A 257 -5.14 -8.11 -5.64
CA ALA A 257 -5.03 -6.95 -4.75
C ALA A 257 -4.11 -7.25 -3.54
N SER A 258 -3.27 -6.29 -3.17
CA SER A 258 -2.60 -6.29 -1.86
C SER A 258 -3.63 -5.98 -0.78
N LEU A 259 -3.73 -6.85 0.22
CA LEU A 259 -4.60 -6.67 1.39
C LEU A 259 -4.22 -5.38 2.16
N PHE A 260 -2.92 -5.15 2.32
CA PHE A 260 -2.35 -4.01 3.03
C PHE A 260 -2.69 -2.70 2.32
N GLU A 261 -2.35 -2.58 1.04
CA GLU A 261 -2.59 -1.35 0.26
C GLU A 261 -4.07 -1.00 0.16
N VAL A 262 -4.95 -1.99 -0.01
CA VAL A 262 -6.40 -1.76 -0.04
C VAL A 262 -6.95 -1.42 1.34
N ASN A 263 -6.39 -1.95 2.42
CA ASN A 263 -6.76 -1.56 3.78
C ASN A 263 -6.35 -0.11 4.08
N ILE A 264 -5.06 0.20 4.02
CA ILE A 264 -4.55 1.49 4.50
C ILE A 264 -5.10 2.66 3.69
N ARG A 265 -5.18 2.52 2.35
CA ARG A 265 -5.70 3.54 1.42
C ARG A 265 -7.22 3.55 1.36
N TYR A 266 -7.84 2.51 0.77
CA TYR A 266 -9.28 2.53 0.50
C TYR A 266 -10.13 2.40 1.78
N VAL A 267 -9.74 1.55 2.74
CA VAL A 267 -10.50 1.43 4.00
C VAL A 267 -10.22 2.63 4.91
N GLY A 268 -8.96 3.03 5.09
CA GLY A 268 -8.58 4.22 5.87
C GLY A 268 -9.20 5.52 5.36
N GLY A 269 -9.11 5.78 4.05
CA GLY A 269 -9.67 6.96 3.40
C GLY A 269 -11.20 7.03 3.45
N LEU A 270 -11.91 5.92 3.19
CA LEU A 270 -13.38 5.89 3.33
C LEU A 270 -13.83 6.01 4.79
N LEU A 271 -13.13 5.40 5.75
CA LEU A 271 -13.41 5.59 7.18
C LEU A 271 -13.27 7.05 7.58
N SER A 272 -12.16 7.70 7.19
CA SER A 272 -11.88 9.08 7.58
C SER A 272 -12.81 10.08 6.88
N ALA A 273 -13.12 9.87 5.59
CA ALA A 273 -14.14 10.63 4.89
C ALA A 273 -15.54 10.47 5.55
N TYR A 274 -15.88 9.29 6.08
CA TYR A 274 -17.10 9.14 6.88
C TYR A 274 -17.02 9.90 8.21
N TYR A 275 -15.96 9.73 9.00
CA TYR A 275 -15.84 10.38 10.31
C TYR A 275 -15.83 11.91 10.23
N LEU A 276 -15.17 12.49 9.22
CA LEU A 276 -15.11 13.94 9.02
C LEU A 276 -16.44 14.55 8.55
N THR A 277 -17.30 13.79 7.84
CA THR A 277 -18.42 14.38 7.07
C THR A 277 -19.81 13.81 7.40
N GLY A 278 -19.90 12.58 7.88
CA GLY A 278 -21.17 11.88 8.13
C GLY A 278 -21.86 11.34 6.88
N ALA A 279 -21.24 11.42 5.70
CA ALA A 279 -21.83 10.94 4.45
C ALA A 279 -21.88 9.40 4.43
N GLU A 280 -23.05 8.83 4.72
CA GLU A 280 -23.30 7.38 4.83
C GLU A 280 -22.85 6.55 3.62
N ILE A 281 -22.70 7.14 2.42
CA ILE A 281 -22.13 6.45 1.25
C ILE A 281 -20.73 5.90 1.53
N PHE A 282 -19.89 6.62 2.27
CA PHE A 282 -18.55 6.15 2.62
C PHE A 282 -18.63 4.96 3.59
N LYS A 283 -19.51 5.01 4.59
CA LYS A 283 -19.79 3.90 5.52
C LYS A 283 -20.34 2.67 4.80
N GLN A 284 -21.22 2.84 3.83
CA GLN A 284 -21.73 1.74 2.99
C GLN A 284 -20.59 1.08 2.20
N LYS A 285 -19.78 1.88 1.47
CA LYS A 285 -18.65 1.38 0.68
C LYS A 285 -17.57 0.72 1.54
N VAL A 286 -17.26 1.28 2.70
CA VAL A 286 -16.17 0.76 3.54
C VAL A 286 -16.53 -0.54 4.24
N VAL A 287 -17.79 -0.72 4.66
CA VAL A 287 -18.26 -2.00 5.20
C VAL A 287 -18.31 -3.07 4.09
N GLU A 288 -18.83 -2.74 2.89
CA GLU A 288 -18.81 -3.67 1.75
C GLU A 288 -17.37 -4.08 1.36
N LEU A 289 -16.42 -3.15 1.38
CA LEU A 289 -15.02 -3.44 1.10
C LEU A 289 -14.40 -4.31 2.20
N GLY A 290 -14.62 -3.97 3.48
CA GLY A 290 -14.14 -4.75 4.62
C GLY A 290 -14.57 -6.22 4.55
N GLU A 291 -15.83 -6.48 4.24
CA GLU A 291 -16.35 -7.85 4.08
C GLU A 291 -15.60 -8.65 2.99
N LYS A 292 -15.18 -7.98 1.90
CA LYS A 292 -14.36 -8.60 0.83
C LYS A 292 -12.92 -8.88 1.24
N LEU A 293 -12.40 -8.27 2.31
CA LEU A 293 -11.05 -8.51 2.84
C LEU A 293 -10.99 -9.68 3.83
N LEU A 294 -12.11 -10.02 4.50
CA LEU A 294 -12.19 -11.14 5.46
C LEU A 294 -11.66 -12.50 4.95
N PRO A 295 -11.81 -12.89 3.67
CA PRO A 295 -11.28 -14.14 3.16
C PRO A 295 -9.73 -14.25 3.16
N ALA A 296 -9.00 -13.13 3.27
CA ALA A 296 -7.53 -13.17 3.34
C ALA A 296 -7.04 -13.90 4.60
N PHE A 297 -7.84 -13.87 5.68
CA PHE A 297 -7.58 -14.48 6.99
C PHE A 297 -7.96 -15.96 7.05
N ASN A 298 -8.39 -16.58 5.95
CA ASN A 298 -8.75 -18.00 5.90
C ASN A 298 -7.50 -18.88 5.75
N THR A 299 -6.67 -18.86 6.80
CA THR A 299 -5.41 -19.61 6.91
C THR A 299 -5.39 -20.44 8.20
N PRO A 300 -4.57 -21.51 8.31
CA PRO A 300 -4.52 -22.35 9.52
C PRO A 300 -4.15 -21.60 10.82
N THR A 301 -3.50 -20.45 10.70
CA THR A 301 -3.07 -19.61 11.82
C THR A 301 -4.00 -18.43 12.09
N GLY A 302 -4.84 -18.05 11.11
CA GLY A 302 -5.55 -16.78 11.07
C GLY A 302 -4.68 -15.56 10.75
N ILE A 303 -3.37 -15.72 10.49
CA ILE A 303 -2.54 -14.68 9.88
C ILE A 303 -2.97 -14.55 8.41
N PRO A 304 -3.37 -13.36 7.94
CA PRO A 304 -3.82 -13.21 6.57
C PRO A 304 -2.66 -13.36 5.58
N ARG A 305 -3.01 -13.63 4.33
CA ARG A 305 -2.06 -13.59 3.20
C ARG A 305 -2.03 -12.20 2.57
N GLY A 306 -0.87 -11.79 2.06
CA GLY A 306 -0.68 -10.45 1.48
C GLY A 306 -1.53 -10.16 0.23
N VAL A 307 -1.93 -11.18 -0.53
CA VAL A 307 -2.69 -11.00 -1.79
C VAL A 307 -4.08 -11.63 -1.72
N ILE A 308 -5.09 -10.91 -2.21
CA ILE A 308 -6.50 -11.33 -2.29
C ILE A 308 -7.15 -10.93 -3.61
N ASN A 309 -8.07 -11.77 -4.10
CA ASN A 309 -9.00 -11.47 -5.17
C ASN A 309 -10.35 -11.01 -4.57
N LEU A 310 -10.73 -9.74 -4.80
CA LEU A 310 -11.93 -9.14 -4.18
C LEU A 310 -13.26 -9.64 -4.78
N GLY A 311 -13.21 -10.27 -5.96
CA GLY A 311 -14.37 -10.90 -6.60
C GLY A 311 -14.61 -12.34 -6.14
N SER A 312 -13.55 -13.14 -5.93
CA SER A 312 -13.66 -14.56 -5.57
C SER A 312 -13.35 -14.89 -4.10
N GLY A 313 -12.80 -13.95 -3.32
CA GLY A 313 -12.30 -14.19 -1.97
C GLY A 313 -11.09 -15.15 -1.90
N THR A 314 -10.48 -15.49 -3.04
CA THR A 314 -9.28 -16.34 -3.09
C THR A 314 -8.06 -15.53 -2.66
N SER A 315 -7.18 -16.09 -1.82
CA SER A 315 -5.99 -15.40 -1.32
C SER A 315 -4.73 -16.28 -1.40
N TRP A 316 -3.58 -15.64 -1.62
CA TRP A 316 -2.25 -16.28 -1.69
C TRP A 316 -1.17 -15.34 -1.15
N SER A 317 -0.02 -15.91 -0.82
CA SER A 317 1.16 -15.14 -0.42
C SER A 317 1.92 -14.68 -1.66
N TRP A 318 2.65 -13.57 -1.60
CA TRP A 318 3.47 -13.11 -2.72
C TRP A 318 4.42 -14.19 -3.23
N GLY A 319 4.49 -14.39 -4.55
CA GLY A 319 5.34 -15.41 -5.16
C GLY A 319 6.86 -15.21 -4.96
N TRP A 320 7.27 -14.02 -4.52
CA TRP A 320 8.66 -13.70 -4.15
C TRP A 320 8.93 -13.78 -2.63
N ALA A 321 7.89 -13.80 -1.79
CA ALA A 321 8.06 -13.79 -0.33
C ALA A 321 8.58 -15.15 0.17
N SER A 322 9.50 -15.11 1.14
CA SER A 322 10.25 -16.28 1.56
C SER A 322 9.35 -17.43 2.02
N ALA A 323 9.46 -18.59 1.36
CA ALA A 323 8.62 -19.78 1.57
C ALA A 323 7.09 -19.52 1.57
N GLY A 324 6.61 -18.47 0.87
CA GLY A 324 5.19 -18.10 0.89
C GLY A 324 4.73 -17.50 2.22
N SER A 325 5.61 -16.82 2.95
CA SER A 325 5.29 -16.06 4.16
C SER A 325 4.38 -14.86 3.87
N SER A 326 3.72 -14.37 4.91
CA SER A 326 3.13 -13.04 4.98
C SER A 326 4.15 -12.07 5.60
N ILE A 327 4.03 -10.78 5.27
CA ILE A 327 4.98 -9.73 5.67
C ILE A 327 4.51 -9.03 6.94
N LEU A 328 5.43 -8.78 7.88
CA LEU A 328 5.11 -8.24 9.22
C LEU A 328 4.32 -6.94 9.17
N ALA A 329 4.76 -5.95 8.38
CA ALA A 329 4.00 -4.73 8.15
C ALA A 329 2.61 -5.02 7.56
N GLU A 330 2.51 -5.81 6.49
CA GLU A 330 1.25 -6.08 5.78
C GLU A 330 0.13 -6.65 6.68
N PHE A 331 0.46 -7.60 7.56
CA PHE A 331 -0.53 -8.18 8.47
C PHE A 331 -0.62 -7.47 9.83
N GLY A 332 0.42 -6.75 10.24
CA GLY A 332 0.41 -5.91 11.44
C GLY A 332 -0.49 -4.69 11.30
N THR A 333 -0.50 -4.11 10.09
CA THR A 333 -1.04 -2.78 9.79
C THR A 333 -2.47 -2.84 9.24
N LEU A 334 -3.29 -3.65 9.91
CA LEU A 334 -4.73 -3.83 9.64
C LEU A 334 -5.58 -3.44 10.86
N HIS A 335 -4.93 -3.14 11.99
CA HIS A 335 -5.56 -3.15 13.31
C HIS A 335 -6.53 -1.98 13.53
N LEU A 336 -6.16 -0.76 13.10
CA LEU A 336 -6.97 0.45 13.35
C LEU A 336 -8.27 0.40 12.54
N GLU A 337 -8.16 0.07 11.25
CA GLU A 337 -9.29 0.03 10.32
C GLU A 337 -10.25 -1.09 10.68
N PHE A 338 -9.76 -2.28 11.08
CA PHE A 338 -10.62 -3.41 11.42
C PHE A 338 -11.38 -3.20 12.75
N LEU A 339 -10.82 -2.47 13.72
CA LEU A 339 -11.56 -2.04 14.91
C LEU A 339 -12.71 -1.09 14.54
N HIS A 340 -12.47 -0.11 13.68
CA HIS A 340 -13.51 0.79 13.19
C HIS A 340 -14.53 0.12 12.27
N LEU A 341 -14.14 -0.86 11.44
CA LEU A 341 -15.06 -1.70 10.67
C LEU A 341 -16.02 -2.44 11.61
N SER A 342 -15.52 -3.05 12.70
CA SER A 342 -16.40 -3.64 13.73
C SER A 342 -17.33 -2.60 14.36
N GLN A 343 -16.83 -1.40 14.67
CA GLN A 343 -17.63 -0.33 15.29
C GLN A 343 -18.76 0.17 14.35
N LEU A 344 -18.49 0.36 13.05
CA LEU A 344 -19.47 0.91 12.10
C LEU A 344 -20.48 -0.13 11.57
N SER A 345 -20.07 -1.40 11.47
CA SER A 345 -20.93 -2.50 10.99
C SER A 345 -21.69 -3.23 12.12
N GLY A 346 -21.20 -3.15 13.36
CA GLY A 346 -21.64 -4.01 14.47
C GLY A 346 -21.12 -5.45 14.39
N ASN A 347 -20.31 -5.80 13.38
CA ASN A 347 -19.78 -7.15 13.19
C ASN A 347 -18.45 -7.33 13.96
N PRO A 348 -18.40 -8.15 15.04
CA PRO A 348 -17.18 -8.32 15.84
C PRO A 348 -16.05 -9.04 15.09
N LEU A 349 -16.36 -9.72 13.97
CA LEU A 349 -15.41 -10.55 13.24
C LEU A 349 -14.16 -9.79 12.76
N PHE A 350 -14.28 -8.50 12.41
CA PHE A 350 -13.12 -7.68 12.03
C PHE A 350 -12.13 -7.54 13.19
N THR A 351 -12.62 -7.14 14.37
CA THR A 351 -11.85 -7.11 15.62
C THR A 351 -11.25 -8.49 15.94
N GLU A 352 -12.03 -9.56 15.85
CA GLU A 352 -11.55 -10.92 16.12
C GLU A 352 -10.38 -11.33 15.22
N LYS A 353 -10.40 -10.96 13.92
CA LYS A 353 -9.30 -11.22 12.99
C LYS A 353 -7.99 -10.58 13.47
N VAL A 354 -7.99 -9.27 13.75
CA VAL A 354 -6.76 -8.55 14.09
C VAL A 354 -6.28 -8.80 15.53
N MET A 355 -7.20 -9.11 16.45
CA MET A 355 -6.83 -9.61 17.79
C MET A 355 -6.22 -11.01 17.74
N ASN A 356 -6.64 -11.88 16.81
CA ASN A 356 -6.00 -13.19 16.63
C ASN A 356 -4.53 -13.06 16.14
N ILE A 357 -4.20 -12.05 15.35
CA ILE A 357 -2.81 -11.75 14.96
C ILE A 357 -1.97 -11.45 16.21
N ARG A 358 -2.41 -10.51 17.07
CA ARG A 358 -1.71 -10.17 18.33
C ARG A 358 -1.55 -11.41 19.23
N LYS A 359 -2.62 -12.20 19.38
CA LYS A 359 -2.66 -13.46 20.13
C LYS A 359 -1.68 -14.54 19.62
N LEU A 360 -1.32 -14.55 18.34
CA LEU A 360 -0.25 -15.42 17.82
C LEU A 360 1.12 -14.78 18.08
N LEU A 361 1.29 -13.50 17.74
CA LEU A 361 2.54 -12.76 17.94
C LEU A 361 3.01 -12.73 19.39
N ASN A 362 2.10 -12.83 20.37
CA ASN A 362 2.43 -12.89 21.80
C ASN A 362 2.73 -14.31 22.33
N LYS A 363 2.56 -15.35 21.50
CA LYS A 363 2.90 -16.75 21.85
C LYS A 363 4.21 -17.23 21.23
N ILE A 364 4.59 -16.67 20.09
CA ILE A 364 5.81 -17.06 19.38
C ILE A 364 7.03 -16.33 19.95
N GLU A 365 8.14 -17.06 20.03
CA GLU A 365 9.43 -16.52 20.48
C GLU A 365 9.93 -15.43 19.52
N LYS A 366 10.59 -14.40 20.07
CA LYS A 366 11.09 -13.23 19.34
C LYS A 366 12.61 -13.25 19.43
N PRO A 367 13.36 -13.52 18.35
CA PRO A 367 14.82 -13.59 18.42
C PRO A 367 15.38 -12.23 18.88
N HIS A 368 16.08 -12.21 20.02
CA HIS A 368 16.57 -10.99 20.68
C HIS A 368 15.46 -9.95 21.03
N GLY A 369 14.21 -10.40 21.19
CA GLY A 369 13.04 -9.53 21.38
C GLY A 369 12.51 -8.89 20.08
N LEU A 370 13.27 -8.97 18.99
CA LEU A 370 12.93 -8.40 17.69
C LEU A 370 11.87 -9.24 16.95
N TYR A 371 11.15 -8.58 16.04
CA TYR A 371 10.11 -9.19 15.20
C TYR A 371 10.65 -9.36 13.77
N PRO A 372 10.90 -10.60 13.29
CA PRO A 372 11.31 -10.83 11.91
C PRO A 372 10.22 -10.48 10.89
N ASN A 373 10.62 -9.93 9.75
CA ASN A 373 9.71 -9.37 8.75
C ASN A 373 8.88 -10.42 7.97
N PHE A 374 9.12 -11.73 8.18
CA PHE A 374 8.46 -12.84 7.46
C PHE A 374 7.95 -13.94 8.39
N LEU A 375 6.62 -14.10 8.42
CA LEU A 375 5.90 -15.11 9.21
C LEU A 375 5.12 -16.07 8.29
N SER A 376 5.17 -17.38 8.53
CA SER A 376 4.38 -18.33 7.74
C SER A 376 2.90 -18.31 8.16
N PRO A 377 1.95 -18.01 7.26
CA PRO A 377 0.52 -18.08 7.58
C PRO A 377 0.00 -19.52 7.73
N VAL A 378 0.83 -20.53 7.45
CA VAL A 378 0.48 -21.96 7.54
C VAL A 378 1.00 -22.60 8.83
N SER A 379 2.27 -22.35 9.22
CA SER A 379 2.85 -22.93 10.44
C SER A 379 2.85 -22.00 11.65
N GLY A 380 2.70 -20.69 11.44
CA GLY A 380 2.77 -19.68 12.50
C GLY A 380 4.18 -19.37 12.99
N ASN A 381 5.21 -19.91 12.33
CA ASN A 381 6.62 -19.69 12.68
C ASN A 381 7.25 -18.61 11.80
N TRP A 382 8.27 -17.93 12.32
CA TRP A 382 9.17 -17.07 11.53
C TRP A 382 9.93 -17.89 10.49
N VAL A 383 10.26 -17.28 9.35
CA VAL A 383 10.92 -17.96 8.21
C VAL A 383 12.31 -17.40 7.90
N GLN A 384 12.47 -16.08 7.91
CA GLN A 384 13.77 -15.43 7.75
C GLN A 384 14.02 -14.46 8.89
N HIS A 385 15.20 -14.54 9.50
CA HIS A 385 15.65 -13.65 10.57
C HIS A 385 16.20 -12.33 9.99
N HIS A 386 15.37 -11.63 9.20
CA HIS A 386 15.60 -10.24 8.78
C HIS A 386 14.61 -9.36 9.54
N VAL A 387 15.12 -8.32 10.19
CA VAL A 387 14.38 -7.32 10.95
C VAL A 387 14.71 -5.95 10.38
N SER A 388 13.70 -5.12 10.19
CA SER A 388 13.84 -3.70 9.85
C SER A 388 12.71 -2.91 10.51
N ILE A 389 12.98 -1.67 10.89
CA ILE A 389 11.93 -0.68 11.19
C ILE A 389 11.64 0.24 9.99
N GLY A 390 12.23 -0.04 8.82
CA GLY A 390 11.71 0.43 7.54
C GLY A 390 10.93 -0.70 6.85
N GLY A 391 10.91 -0.64 5.52
CA GLY A 391 10.11 -1.51 4.66
C GLY A 391 10.04 -2.97 5.11
N LEU A 392 8.81 -3.51 5.07
CA LEU A 392 8.40 -4.85 5.52
C LEU A 392 8.22 -5.02 7.04
N GLY A 393 8.52 -4.02 7.87
CA GLY A 393 8.40 -4.09 9.33
C GLY A 393 7.89 -2.82 10.01
N ASP A 394 8.36 -1.65 9.58
CA ASP A 394 7.85 -0.29 9.89
C ASP A 394 6.46 -0.20 10.56
N SER A 395 5.39 -0.23 9.78
CA SER A 395 4.05 0.19 10.23
C SER A 395 3.38 -0.82 11.18
N PHE A 396 3.95 -2.01 11.36
CA PHE A 396 3.55 -2.91 12.45
C PHE A 396 3.83 -2.28 13.82
N TYR A 397 5.01 -1.70 14.02
CA TYR A 397 5.41 -1.08 15.30
C TYR A 397 4.57 0.17 15.58
N GLU A 398 4.31 0.94 14.53
CA GLU A 398 3.41 2.09 14.50
C GLU A 398 2.01 1.72 15.03
N TYR A 399 1.42 0.63 14.53
CA TYR A 399 0.09 0.16 14.92
C TYR A 399 0.07 -0.50 16.31
N LEU A 400 1.22 -0.66 17.00
CA LEU A 400 1.23 -0.95 18.43
C LEU A 400 0.88 0.32 19.23
N ILE A 401 1.64 1.40 19.07
CA ILE A 401 1.37 2.66 19.80
C ILE A 401 0.06 3.32 19.33
N LYS A 402 -0.22 3.35 18.02
CA LYS A 402 -1.45 3.93 17.48
C LYS A 402 -2.70 3.16 17.93
N SER A 403 -2.66 1.82 18.08
CA SER A 403 -3.78 1.06 18.69
C SER A 403 -4.02 1.43 20.14
N TYR A 404 -2.95 1.56 20.93
CA TYR A 404 -3.05 1.98 22.32
C TYR A 404 -3.69 3.37 22.44
N LEU A 405 -3.22 4.36 21.68
CA LEU A 405 -3.80 5.71 21.70
C LEU A 405 -5.26 5.72 21.22
N MET A 406 -5.56 5.07 20.09
CA MET A 406 -6.91 5.00 19.52
C MET A 406 -7.92 4.28 20.43
N SER A 407 -7.45 3.38 21.30
CA SER A 407 -8.28 2.67 22.28
C SER A 407 -8.71 3.51 23.50
N ASP A 408 -8.51 4.83 23.48
CA ASP A 408 -8.61 5.74 24.64
C ASP A 408 -7.68 5.26 25.78
N LYS A 409 -6.47 4.82 25.40
CA LYS A 409 -5.42 4.27 26.28
C LYS A 409 -5.82 3.02 27.08
N THR A 410 -6.79 2.22 26.59
CA THR A 410 -7.26 0.99 27.26
C THR A 410 -6.56 -0.30 26.80
N ASP A 411 -5.98 -0.35 25.60
CA ASP A 411 -5.29 -1.53 25.03
C ASP A 411 -3.88 -1.72 25.62
N GLN A 412 -3.83 -2.26 26.84
CA GLN A 412 -2.60 -2.56 27.55
C GLN A 412 -1.77 -3.68 26.88
N GLU A 413 -2.37 -4.50 26.00
CA GLU A 413 -1.60 -5.49 25.23
C GLU A 413 -0.76 -4.78 24.17
N ALA A 414 -1.35 -3.87 23.37
CA ALA A 414 -0.58 -3.06 22.43
C ALA A 414 0.46 -2.17 23.13
N LYS A 415 0.11 -1.56 24.27
CA LYS A 415 1.07 -0.79 25.09
C LYS A 415 2.30 -1.63 25.43
N LYS A 416 2.09 -2.83 25.98
CA LYS A 416 3.18 -3.74 26.35
C LYS A 416 3.99 -4.18 25.12
N MET A 417 3.32 -4.56 24.04
CA MET A 417 3.99 -4.97 22.80
C MET A 417 4.86 -3.85 22.23
N TYR A 418 4.40 -2.60 22.29
CA TYR A 418 5.17 -1.44 21.82
C TYR A 418 6.45 -1.23 22.63
N TYR A 419 6.36 -1.07 23.95
CA TYR A 419 7.56 -0.79 24.75
C TYR A 419 8.56 -1.95 24.78
N SER A 420 8.11 -3.21 24.78
CA SER A 420 9.02 -4.35 24.64
C SER A 420 9.63 -4.48 23.23
N ALA A 421 8.98 -3.93 22.19
CA ALA A 421 9.60 -3.81 20.87
C ALA A 421 10.61 -2.65 20.85
N MET A 422 10.28 -1.49 21.43
CA MET A 422 11.19 -0.34 21.53
C MET A 422 12.47 -0.68 22.29
N GLU A 423 12.38 -1.30 23.48
CA GLU A 423 13.53 -1.78 24.26
C GLU A 423 14.46 -2.67 23.42
N ALA A 424 13.89 -3.57 22.61
CA ALA A 424 14.65 -4.43 21.70
C ALA A 424 15.24 -3.68 20.49
N ILE A 425 14.51 -2.72 19.91
CA ILE A 425 14.97 -1.86 18.80
C ILE A 425 16.14 -0.99 19.27
N GLU A 426 16.02 -0.36 20.44
CA GLU A 426 17.07 0.48 21.04
C GLU A 426 18.32 -0.34 21.38
N THR A 427 18.14 -1.53 21.97
CA THR A 427 19.26 -2.41 22.35
C THR A 427 20.02 -3.00 21.15
N ASN A 428 19.33 -3.28 20.03
CA ASN A 428 19.90 -4.06 18.92
C ASN A 428 20.07 -3.29 17.59
N LEU A 429 19.28 -2.24 17.33
CA LEU A 429 19.17 -1.60 16.01
C LEU A 429 19.52 -0.11 16.01
N VAL A 430 19.26 0.62 17.10
CA VAL A 430 19.66 2.03 17.24
C VAL A 430 21.18 2.11 17.36
N GLN A 431 21.80 2.97 16.56
CA GLN A 431 23.25 3.16 16.47
C GLN A 431 23.57 4.65 16.30
N LYS A 432 24.83 5.04 16.53
CA LYS A 432 25.30 6.42 16.34
C LYS A 432 26.50 6.45 15.40
N SER A 433 26.51 7.40 14.46
CA SER A 433 27.57 7.52 13.45
C SER A 433 28.84 8.18 14.03
N PRO A 434 30.00 8.09 13.35
CA PRO A 434 31.20 8.85 13.72
C PRO A 434 30.97 10.37 13.79
N GLY A 435 30.14 10.93 12.90
CA GLY A 435 29.69 12.33 12.93
C GLY A 435 28.64 12.65 14.00
N GLY A 436 28.13 11.66 14.73
CA GLY A 436 27.18 11.85 15.85
C GLY A 436 25.70 11.74 15.50
N LEU A 437 25.34 11.31 14.29
CA LEU A 437 23.95 11.09 13.87
C LEU A 437 23.40 9.77 14.42
N THR A 438 22.25 9.81 15.10
CA THR A 438 21.57 8.60 15.60
C THR A 438 20.64 8.05 14.53
N TYR A 439 20.80 6.78 14.19
CA TYR A 439 20.04 6.10 13.13
C TYR A 439 19.60 4.70 13.60
N VAL A 440 18.68 4.09 12.85
CA VAL A 440 18.24 2.72 13.11
C VAL A 440 18.64 1.84 11.92
N ALA A 441 19.49 0.86 12.19
CA ALA A 441 20.02 -0.10 11.21
C ALA A 441 19.00 -1.19 10.86
N GLU A 442 19.26 -1.97 9.81
CA GLU A 442 18.61 -3.27 9.61
C GLU A 442 19.43 -4.39 10.28
N TRP A 443 18.77 -5.47 10.72
CA TRP A 443 19.44 -6.65 11.29
C TRP A 443 19.12 -7.91 10.49
N ARG A 444 20.15 -8.68 10.14
CA ARG A 444 20.08 -9.85 9.26
C ARG A 444 20.85 -11.00 9.90
N GLY A 445 20.14 -11.87 10.61
CA GLY A 445 20.67 -13.14 11.14
C GLY A 445 21.83 -12.99 12.14
N GLY A 446 21.87 -11.90 12.91
CA GLY A 446 22.93 -11.58 13.86
C GLY A 446 23.88 -10.45 13.42
N ILE A 447 23.77 -9.97 12.17
CA ILE A 447 24.64 -8.93 11.59
C ILE A 447 23.82 -7.66 11.32
N LEU A 448 24.37 -6.49 11.66
CA LEU A 448 23.80 -5.20 11.28
C LEU A 448 24.19 -4.81 9.85
N ASP A 449 23.22 -4.37 9.07
CA ASP A 449 23.43 -3.62 7.83
C ASP A 449 23.21 -2.14 8.16
N HIS A 450 24.29 -1.35 8.16
CA HIS A 450 24.32 0.07 8.56
C HIS A 450 23.69 0.98 7.48
N LYS A 451 22.42 0.69 7.19
CA LYS A 451 21.52 1.34 6.27
C LYS A 451 20.24 1.70 7.02
N MET A 452 19.68 2.86 6.69
CA MET A 452 18.34 3.27 7.07
C MET A 452 17.57 3.66 5.81
N GLY A 453 16.28 3.33 5.75
CA GLY A 453 15.40 3.72 4.63
C GLY A 453 14.65 5.02 4.93
N HIS A 454 14.20 5.73 3.89
CA HIS A 454 13.31 6.88 4.02
C HIS A 454 12.03 6.51 4.80
N LEU A 455 11.46 5.32 4.50
CA LEU A 455 10.37 4.69 5.25
C LEU A 455 10.61 4.71 6.77
N ALA A 456 11.82 4.34 7.22
CA ALA A 456 12.15 4.26 8.66
C ALA A 456 12.12 5.62 9.37
N CYS A 457 12.07 6.74 8.64
CA CYS A 457 11.99 8.08 9.23
C CYS A 457 10.63 8.38 9.88
N PHE A 458 9.58 7.59 9.64
CA PHE A 458 8.31 7.66 10.39
C PHE A 458 8.55 7.47 11.91
N SER A 459 9.62 6.75 12.27
CA SER A 459 9.90 6.35 13.65
C SER A 459 10.18 7.54 14.58
N GLY A 460 10.62 8.70 14.05
CA GLY A 460 10.73 9.93 14.83
C GLY A 460 9.37 10.34 15.43
N GLY A 461 8.35 10.48 14.58
CA GLY A 461 6.98 10.76 14.99
C GLY A 461 6.39 9.65 15.85
N MET A 462 6.59 8.38 15.50
CA MET A 462 6.12 7.22 16.28
C MET A 462 6.66 7.21 17.71
N ILE A 463 7.95 7.50 17.90
CA ILE A 463 8.59 7.53 19.23
C ILE A 463 8.14 8.79 19.99
N GLY A 464 8.03 9.92 19.30
CA GLY A 464 7.50 11.16 19.87
C GLY A 464 6.09 10.98 20.48
N ILE A 465 5.15 10.39 19.74
CA ILE A 465 3.78 10.15 20.26
C ILE A 465 3.71 9.06 21.34
N GLY A 466 4.73 8.21 21.45
CA GLY A 466 4.86 7.25 22.54
C GLY A 466 5.33 7.88 23.85
N ALA A 467 6.18 8.91 23.79
CA ALA A 467 6.97 9.40 24.93
C ALA A 467 6.17 9.70 26.21
N ASP A 468 4.97 10.27 26.09
CA ASP A 468 4.10 10.63 27.22
C ASP A 468 3.54 9.41 27.99
N ASP A 469 3.46 8.25 27.34
CA ASP A 469 2.85 7.03 27.91
C ASP A 469 3.86 5.95 28.30
N GLY A 470 5.15 6.18 28.10
CA GLY A 470 6.21 5.27 28.55
C GLY A 470 6.38 5.25 30.08
N PRO A 471 7.40 4.55 30.59
CA PRO A 471 7.87 4.75 31.96
C PRO A 471 8.20 6.23 32.18
N THR A 472 7.73 6.83 33.27
CA THR A 472 7.79 8.29 33.48
C THR A 472 9.21 8.86 33.41
N GLU A 473 10.21 8.08 33.85
CA GLU A 473 11.63 8.43 33.81
C GLU A 473 12.22 8.42 32.38
N GLN A 474 11.59 7.71 31.44
CA GLN A 474 12.00 7.58 30.04
C GLN A 474 11.32 8.58 29.10
N ARG A 475 10.36 9.40 29.57
CA ARG A 475 9.64 10.38 28.73
C ARG A 475 10.59 11.30 27.95
N GLN A 476 11.57 11.89 28.64
CA GLN A 476 12.53 12.79 27.98
C GLN A 476 13.45 12.03 27.03
N HIS A 477 13.93 10.84 27.43
CA HIS A 477 14.74 9.96 26.59
C HIS A 477 14.04 9.61 25.26
N TYR A 478 12.73 9.33 25.28
CA TYR A 478 11.97 9.10 24.05
C TYR A 478 11.82 10.36 23.19
N LEU A 479 11.59 11.54 23.78
CA LEU A 479 11.56 12.80 23.03
C LEU A 479 12.93 13.14 22.42
N ASP A 480 14.02 12.87 23.14
CA ASP A 480 15.39 13.08 22.67
C ASP A 480 15.73 12.12 21.52
N LEU A 481 15.44 10.81 21.68
CA LEU A 481 15.63 9.80 20.62
C LEU A 481 14.81 10.12 19.36
N ALA A 482 13.55 10.54 19.53
CA ALA A 482 12.69 11.00 18.44
C ALA A 482 13.27 12.22 17.72
N ALA A 483 13.81 13.19 18.46
CA ALA A 483 14.47 14.37 17.92
C ALA A 483 15.77 14.03 17.18
N GLU A 484 16.62 13.15 17.72
CA GLU A 484 17.87 12.75 17.06
C GLU A 484 17.61 11.96 15.77
N ILE A 485 16.65 11.02 15.76
CA ILE A 485 16.25 10.28 14.56
C ILE A 485 15.68 11.23 13.49
N THR A 486 14.80 12.16 13.89
CA THR A 486 14.21 13.15 12.98
C THR A 486 15.26 14.10 12.41
N HIS A 487 16.29 14.45 13.19
CA HIS A 487 17.44 15.23 12.73
C HIS A 487 18.30 14.45 11.72
N THR A 488 18.62 13.18 11.99
CA THR A 488 19.34 12.32 11.02
C THR A 488 18.58 12.19 9.70
N CYS A 489 17.25 12.13 9.75
CA CYS A 489 16.39 12.14 8.57
C CYS A 489 16.34 13.52 7.86
N HIS A 490 16.56 14.64 8.56
CA HIS A 490 16.78 15.93 7.91
C HIS A 490 18.14 15.98 7.18
N GLU A 491 19.20 15.48 7.80
CA GLU A 491 20.53 15.48 7.16
C GLU A 491 20.58 14.64 5.88
N SER A 492 19.76 13.58 5.78
CA SER A 492 19.65 12.77 4.55
C SER A 492 18.99 13.50 3.37
N TYR A 493 18.36 14.65 3.60
CA TYR A 493 17.76 15.48 2.54
C TYR A 493 18.80 16.34 1.79
N SER A 494 20.07 16.35 2.21
CA SER A 494 21.14 17.07 1.51
C SER A 494 21.54 16.37 0.19
N PRO A 495 21.72 17.09 -0.94
CA PRO A 495 21.78 18.55 -1.10
C PRO A 495 20.52 19.19 -1.71
N THR A 496 19.57 18.41 -2.25
CA THR A 496 18.39 18.96 -2.96
C THR A 496 17.25 19.38 -2.04
N LYS A 497 17.37 19.10 -0.73
CA LYS A 497 16.33 19.16 0.30
C LYS A 497 15.17 18.16 0.07
N LEU A 498 15.52 17.00 -0.51
CA LEU A 498 14.71 15.78 -0.64
C LEU A 498 15.61 14.55 -0.41
N GLY A 499 15.15 13.58 0.38
CA GLY A 499 15.98 12.44 0.80
C GLY A 499 15.91 11.23 -0.13
N PRO A 500 16.97 10.41 -0.18
CA PRO A 500 16.98 9.17 -0.96
C PRO A 500 16.15 8.07 -0.26
N GLU A 501 15.57 7.14 -1.03
CA GLU A 501 14.86 5.95 -0.54
C GLU A 501 15.65 5.17 0.53
N ALA A 502 16.98 5.13 0.44
CA ALA A 502 17.82 4.70 1.54
C ALA A 502 19.22 5.32 1.58
N PHE A 503 19.73 5.48 2.78
CA PHE A 503 21.02 6.07 3.11
C PHE A 503 21.83 5.16 4.04
N ARG A 504 23.15 5.38 4.12
CA ARG A 504 24.09 4.54 4.87
C ARG A 504 24.97 5.33 5.84
N PHE A 505 25.55 4.58 6.78
CA PHE A 505 26.41 5.06 7.87
C PHE A 505 27.72 4.24 7.97
N ASP A 506 28.17 3.68 6.83
CA ASP A 506 29.37 2.87 6.71
C ASP A 506 30.27 3.30 5.55
N ALA A 507 31.50 2.78 5.51
CA ALA A 507 32.52 3.05 4.49
C ALA A 507 32.84 4.54 4.25
N GLY A 508 32.58 5.41 5.24
CA GLY A 508 32.79 6.86 5.15
C GLY A 508 31.61 7.64 4.57
N ALA A 509 30.48 6.98 4.30
CA ALA A 509 29.20 7.64 4.07
C ALA A 509 28.46 7.81 5.40
N GLU A 510 27.84 8.97 5.59
CA GLU A 510 26.83 9.22 6.63
C GLU A 510 25.63 9.89 5.96
N ALA A 511 24.41 9.51 6.38
CA ALA A 511 23.13 10.01 5.87
C ALA A 511 22.96 10.03 4.32
N THR A 512 23.79 9.32 3.56
CA THR A 512 23.84 9.44 2.08
C THR A 512 23.73 8.09 1.34
N ALA A 513 23.26 8.14 0.09
CA ALA A 513 22.97 6.95 -0.73
C ALA A 513 24.12 6.57 -1.66
N THR A 514 24.90 5.55 -1.25
CA THR A 514 26.05 5.05 -2.01
C THR A 514 25.66 4.23 -3.25
N ARG A 515 24.47 3.62 -3.27
CA ARG A 515 23.96 2.80 -4.39
C ARG A 515 23.03 3.60 -5.29
N LEU A 516 23.26 3.56 -6.61
CA LEU A 516 22.38 4.22 -7.61
C LEU A 516 20.92 3.76 -7.53
N SER A 517 20.66 2.53 -7.08
CA SER A 517 19.31 1.98 -6.87
C SER A 517 18.53 2.65 -5.73
N ASP A 518 19.21 3.29 -4.79
CA ASP A 518 18.64 3.78 -3.53
C ASP A 518 18.49 5.32 -3.53
N ARG A 519 18.93 6.01 -4.61
CA ARG A 519 19.01 7.48 -4.73
C ARG A 519 17.73 8.20 -5.13
N TYR A 520 16.65 7.48 -5.41
CA TYR A 520 15.40 8.10 -5.86
C TYR A 520 14.61 8.67 -4.69
N TYR A 521 13.70 9.61 -4.99
CA TYR A 521 12.67 10.11 -4.08
C TYR A 521 11.34 10.10 -4.81
N ILE A 522 10.37 9.33 -4.33
CA ILE A 522 9.04 9.13 -4.96
C ILE A 522 7.94 9.92 -4.25
N LEU A 523 8.19 11.17 -3.84
CA LEU A 523 7.21 12.05 -3.18
C LEU A 523 6.77 11.63 -1.76
N ARG A 524 7.58 10.81 -1.09
CA ARG A 524 7.32 10.17 0.21
C ARG A 524 7.09 11.14 1.39
N PRO A 525 6.27 10.76 2.38
CA PRO A 525 5.88 11.61 3.51
C PRO A 525 6.69 11.43 4.80
N GLU A 526 7.39 10.32 5.04
CA GLU A 526 7.62 9.83 6.43
C GLU A 526 8.56 10.73 7.26
N VAL A 527 9.39 11.54 6.61
CA VAL A 527 10.20 12.60 7.26
C VAL A 527 9.34 13.81 7.67
N ILE A 528 8.38 14.17 6.83
CA ILE A 528 7.42 15.27 7.04
C ILE A 528 6.36 14.87 8.08
N GLU A 529 5.94 13.61 8.14
CA GLU A 529 5.13 13.06 9.24
C GLU A 529 5.85 13.29 10.58
N SER A 530 7.12 12.91 10.68
CA SER A 530 7.94 13.16 11.87
C SER A 530 8.11 14.65 12.18
N TYR A 531 8.24 15.53 11.18
CA TYR A 531 8.24 16.99 11.42
C TYR A 531 6.89 17.48 11.98
N MET A 532 5.76 16.97 11.49
CA MET A 532 4.42 17.34 11.96
C MET A 532 4.21 16.93 13.43
N TYR A 533 4.53 15.68 13.79
CA TYR A 533 4.44 15.22 15.17
C TYR A 533 5.42 15.95 16.09
N MET A 534 6.69 16.07 15.71
CA MET A 534 7.69 16.74 16.55
C MET A 534 7.40 18.24 16.71
N TRP A 535 6.82 18.92 15.71
CA TRP A 535 6.26 20.26 15.88
C TRP A 535 5.18 20.28 16.97
N ARG A 536 4.13 19.47 16.86
CA ARG A 536 3.02 19.49 17.83
C ARG A 536 3.47 19.16 19.26
N LEU A 537 4.37 18.19 19.40
CA LEU A 537 4.86 17.72 20.69
C LEU A 537 5.87 18.68 21.38
N THR A 538 6.59 19.52 20.63
CA THR A 538 7.68 20.35 21.18
C THR A 538 7.55 21.85 20.92
N HIS A 539 6.80 22.24 19.89
CA HIS A 539 6.73 23.59 19.33
C HIS A 539 8.09 24.20 18.95
N ASP A 540 9.11 23.36 18.69
CA ASP A 540 10.41 23.80 18.19
C ASP A 540 10.28 24.29 16.73
N PRO A 541 10.57 25.57 16.42
CA PRO A 541 10.37 26.15 15.10
C PRO A 541 11.22 25.51 14.01
N LYS A 542 12.28 24.75 14.34
CA LYS A 542 13.11 24.06 13.33
C LYS A 542 12.29 23.08 12.49
N TYR A 543 11.27 22.43 13.05
CA TYR A 543 10.44 21.47 12.31
C TYR A 543 9.56 22.16 11.25
N ARG A 544 8.98 23.33 11.56
CA ARG A 544 8.29 24.19 10.57
C ARG A 544 9.26 24.76 9.52
N GLN A 545 10.52 24.98 9.88
CA GLN A 545 11.55 25.43 8.93
C GLN A 545 11.99 24.31 7.98
N TRP A 546 12.30 23.12 8.50
CA TRP A 546 12.67 21.95 7.70
C TRP A 546 11.54 21.48 6.77
N GLY A 547 10.28 21.54 7.23
CA GLY A 547 9.12 21.29 6.37
C GLY A 547 8.95 22.32 5.25
N TRP A 548 9.40 23.56 5.45
CA TRP A 548 9.38 24.58 4.40
C TRP A 548 10.49 24.39 3.36
N GLU A 549 11.68 24.01 3.80
CA GLU A 549 12.77 23.61 2.89
C GLU A 549 12.36 22.44 1.99
N ALA A 550 11.57 21.49 2.52
CA ALA A 550 10.98 20.42 1.72
C ALA A 550 9.90 20.92 0.75
N VAL A 551 9.06 21.92 1.12
CA VAL A 551 8.11 22.57 0.20
C VAL A 551 8.83 23.26 -0.96
N GLU A 552 9.86 24.06 -0.67
CA GLU A 552 10.67 24.73 -1.69
C GLU A 552 11.36 23.72 -2.62
N ALA A 553 11.80 22.58 -2.07
CA ALA A 553 12.39 21.50 -2.86
C ALA A 553 11.37 20.76 -3.74
N LEU A 554 10.17 20.43 -3.22
CA LEU A 554 9.09 19.83 -3.99
C LEU A 554 8.65 20.72 -5.16
N GLU A 555 8.49 22.02 -4.92
CA GLU A 555 8.18 23.02 -5.95
C GLU A 555 9.27 23.13 -7.02
N LYS A 556 10.54 23.05 -6.63
CA LYS A 556 11.70 23.25 -7.52
C LYS A 556 12.10 22.00 -8.30
N HIS A 557 11.92 20.81 -7.73
CA HIS A 557 12.49 19.55 -8.23
C HIS A 557 11.45 18.48 -8.55
N CYS A 558 10.23 18.56 -8.02
CA CYS A 558 9.18 17.56 -8.28
C CYS A 558 8.00 18.12 -9.10
N ARG A 559 7.71 19.42 -9.02
CA ARG A 559 6.64 20.05 -9.81
C ARG A 559 6.97 20.07 -11.32
N VAL A 560 5.98 19.73 -12.13
CA VAL A 560 6.03 19.76 -13.61
C VAL A 560 4.72 20.36 -14.15
N ASP A 561 4.65 20.66 -15.46
CA ASP A 561 3.49 21.26 -16.14
C ASP A 561 2.11 20.75 -15.72
N ALA A 562 2.01 19.46 -15.37
CA ALA A 562 0.76 18.74 -15.16
C ALA A 562 0.79 17.85 -13.90
N GLY A 563 1.38 18.33 -12.80
CA GLY A 563 1.36 17.67 -11.49
C GLY A 563 2.73 17.65 -10.81
N PHE A 564 2.93 16.69 -9.89
CA PHE A 564 4.22 16.42 -9.24
C PHE A 564 4.71 15.02 -9.60
N SER A 565 6.01 14.86 -9.81
CA SER A 565 6.64 13.58 -10.14
C SER A 565 7.84 13.32 -9.24
N GLY A 566 8.01 12.08 -8.79
CA GLY A 566 9.24 11.62 -8.15
C GLY A 566 10.48 11.82 -9.03
N ILE A 567 11.66 11.79 -8.41
CA ILE A 567 12.96 12.01 -9.05
C ILE A 567 13.89 10.82 -8.83
N ARG A 568 14.71 10.50 -9.83
CA ARG A 568 15.51 9.25 -9.89
C ARG A 568 16.88 9.32 -9.20
N ASP A 569 17.43 10.51 -8.99
CA ASP A 569 18.67 10.73 -8.25
C ASP A 569 18.61 12.11 -7.55
N VAL A 570 18.49 12.12 -6.22
CA VAL A 570 18.43 13.34 -5.39
C VAL A 570 19.76 14.12 -5.32
N TYR A 571 20.85 13.58 -5.87
CA TYR A 571 22.17 14.21 -5.93
C TYR A 571 22.47 14.82 -7.31
N ALA A 572 21.56 14.67 -8.29
CA ALA A 572 21.74 15.23 -9.62
C ALA A 572 21.47 16.74 -9.67
N SER A 573 22.35 17.50 -10.33
CA SER A 573 22.20 18.95 -10.55
C SER A 573 21.06 19.31 -11.52
N THR A 574 20.59 18.33 -12.30
CA THR A 574 19.38 18.40 -13.11
C THR A 574 18.64 17.10 -12.89
N VAL A 575 17.43 17.19 -12.33
CA VAL A 575 16.64 16.01 -11.94
C VAL A 575 16.09 15.26 -13.16
N SER A 576 15.92 13.95 -13.00
CA SER A 576 15.27 13.09 -13.98
C SER A 576 14.05 12.44 -13.34
N HIS A 577 12.86 12.68 -13.88
CA HIS A 577 11.61 12.30 -13.25
C HIS A 577 11.25 10.81 -13.44
N ASP A 578 10.51 10.26 -12.47
CA ASP A 578 9.96 8.91 -12.52
C ASP A 578 8.75 8.77 -13.47
N ASN A 579 8.03 9.88 -13.68
CA ASN A 579 6.70 9.98 -14.30
C ASN A 579 5.58 9.29 -13.51
N MET A 580 5.55 9.49 -12.18
CA MET A 580 4.42 9.14 -11.31
C MET A 580 4.14 10.21 -10.25
N GLN A 581 2.87 10.60 -10.14
CA GLN A 581 2.28 11.25 -8.97
C GLN A 581 1.59 10.15 -8.15
N GLN A 582 2.28 9.66 -7.13
CA GLN A 582 1.80 8.63 -6.20
C GLN A 582 0.61 9.17 -5.40
N SER A 583 -0.36 8.32 -5.02
CA SER A 583 -1.53 8.80 -4.26
C SER A 583 -1.17 9.32 -2.86
N PHE A 584 -0.17 8.72 -2.19
CA PHE A 584 0.37 9.17 -0.90
C PHE A 584 0.92 10.60 -0.90
N PHE A 585 1.29 11.16 -2.06
CA PHE A 585 1.66 12.57 -2.12
C PHE A 585 0.49 13.50 -1.75
N LEU A 586 -0.74 13.09 -2.12
CA LEU A 586 -1.97 13.84 -1.85
C LEU A 586 -2.50 13.51 -0.45
N SER A 587 -2.67 12.22 -0.10
CA SER A 587 -3.16 11.82 1.23
C SER A 587 -2.21 12.15 2.37
N GLU A 588 -0.89 12.10 2.17
CA GLU A 588 0.08 12.18 3.25
C GLU A 588 0.98 13.40 3.17
N THR A 589 1.81 13.51 2.13
CA THR A 589 2.88 14.52 2.06
C THR A 589 2.31 15.94 2.15
N LEU A 590 1.25 16.24 1.38
CA LEU A 590 0.58 17.54 1.44
C LEU A 590 -0.33 17.71 2.67
N LYS A 591 -0.90 16.63 3.21
CA LYS A 591 -1.70 16.67 4.44
C LYS A 591 -0.85 17.01 5.66
N TYR A 592 0.26 16.31 5.87
CA TYR A 592 1.17 16.55 6.99
C TYR A 592 1.85 17.92 6.89
N LEU A 593 2.22 18.39 5.68
CA LEU A 593 2.67 19.77 5.48
C LEU A 593 1.60 20.80 5.86
N TYR A 594 0.34 20.60 5.47
CA TYR A 594 -0.75 21.52 5.80
C TYR A 594 -1.07 21.53 7.30
N LEU A 595 -0.97 20.38 7.98
CA LEU A 595 -1.12 20.26 9.43
C LEU A 595 0.07 20.89 10.20
N LEU A 596 1.30 20.71 9.72
CA LEU A 596 2.50 21.35 10.25
C LEU A 596 2.39 22.89 10.21
N PHE A 597 1.77 23.44 9.15
CA PHE A 597 1.46 24.86 9.02
C PHE A 597 0.02 25.23 9.44
N SER A 598 -0.63 24.42 10.28
CA SER A 598 -1.91 24.76 10.92
C SER A 598 -1.72 24.93 12.43
N ASP A 599 -2.73 25.50 13.09
CA ASP A 599 -2.88 25.42 14.54
C ASP A 599 -3.27 24.00 14.97
N ASP A 600 -2.88 23.63 16.20
CA ASP A 600 -3.06 22.29 16.77
C ASP A 600 -4.52 21.89 17.05
N ASP A 601 -5.49 22.81 16.87
CA ASP A 601 -6.91 22.53 17.04
C ASP A 601 -7.60 21.88 15.81
N LEU A 602 -6.90 21.81 14.66
CA LEU A 602 -7.30 21.03 13.48
C LEU A 602 -6.75 19.60 13.55
N LEU A 603 -7.63 18.59 13.50
CA LEU A 603 -7.29 17.19 13.74
C LEU A 603 -6.40 17.01 14.99
N PRO A 604 -6.89 17.41 16.18
CA PRO A 604 -6.10 17.40 17.41
C PRO A 604 -5.76 15.97 17.85
N LEU A 605 -4.52 15.76 18.30
CA LEU A 605 -3.97 14.43 18.60
C LEU A 605 -4.65 13.73 19.79
N GLU A 606 -5.39 14.46 20.64
CA GLU A 606 -6.19 13.86 21.71
C GLU A 606 -7.50 13.23 21.21
N ASP A 607 -7.96 13.57 20.00
CA ASP A 607 -9.20 13.03 19.41
C ASP A 607 -8.95 12.14 18.17
N TRP A 608 -7.81 12.30 17.50
CA TRP A 608 -7.52 11.69 16.20
C TRP A 608 -6.17 10.98 16.15
N VAL A 609 -6.18 9.75 15.65
CA VAL A 609 -5.01 8.93 15.34
C VAL A 609 -4.96 8.72 13.84
N PHE A 610 -3.94 9.27 13.18
CA PHE A 610 -3.69 9.05 11.76
C PHE A 610 -3.26 7.62 11.50
N ASN A 611 -3.87 6.92 10.55
CA ASN A 611 -3.40 5.60 10.10
C ASN A 611 -2.06 5.72 9.32
N THR A 612 -1.49 4.62 8.81
CA THR A 612 -0.18 4.63 8.11
C THR A 612 -0.20 5.32 6.74
N GLU A 613 -1.38 5.75 6.26
CA GLU A 613 -1.59 6.50 5.00
C GLU A 613 -2.20 7.89 5.33
N ALA A 614 -1.82 8.42 6.50
CA ALA A 614 -2.27 9.69 7.05
C ALA A 614 -3.79 9.90 7.15
N HIS A 615 -4.61 8.85 7.20
CA HIS A 615 -6.07 8.97 7.31
C HIS A 615 -6.50 9.08 8.78
N PRO A 616 -7.13 10.20 9.22
CA PRO A 616 -7.44 10.45 10.63
C PRO A 616 -8.63 9.63 11.13
N LEU A 617 -8.35 8.66 11.99
CA LEU A 617 -9.32 7.78 12.65
C LEU A 617 -9.56 8.26 14.10
N PRO A 618 -10.81 8.29 14.61
CA PRO A 618 -11.11 8.88 15.91
C PRO A 618 -10.88 7.93 17.10
N VAL A 619 -10.51 8.49 18.26
CA VAL A 619 -10.35 7.73 19.51
C VAL A 619 -11.67 7.08 19.97
N ILE A 620 -11.66 5.77 20.25
CA ILE A 620 -12.84 4.93 20.51
C ILE A 620 -13.25 5.00 21.99
N ARG A 621 -13.92 6.10 22.37
CA ARG A 621 -14.43 6.34 23.73
C ARG A 621 -15.70 5.55 24.06
N LYS A 622 -15.51 4.28 24.45
CA LYS A 622 -16.59 3.31 24.73
C LYS A 622 -17.67 3.83 25.68
N THR A 623 -17.28 4.48 26.78
CA THR A 623 -18.20 5.06 27.78
C THR A 623 -19.14 6.10 27.18
N CYS A 624 -18.59 7.12 26.51
CA CYS A 624 -19.37 8.17 25.88
C CYS A 624 -20.33 7.65 24.79
N LEU A 625 -19.87 6.69 23.99
CA LEU A 625 -20.70 6.05 22.96
C LEU A 625 -21.88 5.26 23.57
N GLN A 626 -21.65 4.55 24.69
CA GLN A 626 -22.70 3.83 25.42
C GLN A 626 -23.70 4.78 26.10
N GLU A 627 -23.23 5.84 26.76
CA GLU A 627 -24.08 6.84 27.41
C GLU A 627 -25.02 7.57 26.44
N HIS A 628 -24.57 7.82 25.22
CA HIS A 628 -25.41 8.41 24.18
C HIS A 628 -26.31 7.40 23.46
N GLY A 629 -25.92 6.12 23.38
CA GLY A 629 -26.80 5.04 22.91
C GLY A 629 -28.01 4.83 23.83
N ALA A 630 -27.76 4.66 25.14
CA ALA A 630 -28.82 4.41 26.12
C ALA A 630 -29.86 5.53 26.22
N LYS A 631 -29.48 6.78 25.97
CA LYS A 631 -30.40 7.94 25.97
C LYS A 631 -31.36 7.97 24.77
N HIS A 632 -31.13 7.18 23.71
CA HIS A 632 -32.06 7.09 22.58
C HIS A 632 -33.11 5.98 22.76
N ASP A 633 -32.79 4.84 23.39
CA ASP A 633 -33.75 3.74 23.62
C ASP A 633 -34.83 4.09 24.68
N HIS A 634 -34.63 5.14 25.47
CA HIS A 634 -35.66 5.69 26.39
C HIS A 634 -36.43 6.89 25.81
N GLY A 635 -36.27 7.20 24.52
CA GLY A 635 -36.89 8.36 23.87
C GLY A 635 -38.26 8.13 23.22
N GLN A 636 -38.86 6.93 23.35
CA GLN A 636 -40.06 6.58 22.57
C GLN A 636 -41.16 5.79 23.33
N THR A 637 -41.26 6.00 24.64
CA THR A 637 -42.44 5.65 25.44
C THR A 637 -42.74 6.77 26.42
N ASP A 638 -43.54 7.75 25.99
CA ASP A 638 -44.46 8.56 26.83
C ASP A 638 -45.12 9.64 25.97
N LEU A 639 -46.39 9.41 25.60
CA LEU A 639 -47.42 10.41 25.28
C LEU A 639 -48.74 9.67 25.00
N GLU A 640 -49.71 9.83 25.89
CA GLU A 640 -51.12 9.41 25.72
C GLU A 640 -51.92 10.41 24.86
#